data_AF-A0A520H1K8-F1
#
_entry.id   AF-A0A520H1K8-F1
#
_cell.length_a   1.000
_cell.length_b   1.000
_cell.length_c   1.000
_cell.angle_alpha   90.00
_cell.angle_beta   90.00
_cell.angle_gamma   90.00
#
_symmetry.space_group_name_H-M   'P 1'
#
loop_
_entity.id
_entity.type
_entity.pdbx_description
1 polymer ?
#
loop_
_entity_poly.entity_id
_entity_poly.type
_entity_poly.pdbx_seq_one_letter_code
_entity_poly.pdbx_strand_id
1 'polypeptide(L)'
;MPIDWGPKGCVNGKTQYVGANGRWDRVLVPDAEQTVSVLSFDPATRVYSNTRYLMSAAGMEAARTARGVVPNVCNMDEAALSRLAGQQAAVRAVLPPLPNEKLVYSCKSAR
;
A
#
# COMPACT_ATOMS: atom_id res chain seq x y z
N MET A 1 11.99 7.17 12.47
CA MET A 1 12.46 6.97 11.08
C MET A 1 11.71 7.95 10.19
N PRO A 2 12.39 8.81 9.41
CA PRO A 2 11.74 9.71 8.47
C PRO A 2 11.15 8.96 7.27
N ILE A 3 10.01 9.44 6.76
CA ILE A 3 9.41 8.99 5.50
C ILE A 3 9.35 10.22 4.62
N ASP A 4 10.03 10.18 3.48
CA ASP A 4 9.97 11.25 2.49
C ASP A 4 8.78 11.03 1.55
N TRP A 5 7.90 12.02 1.50
CA TRP A 5 6.67 12.01 0.71
C TRP A 5 6.78 13.01 -0.43
N GLY A 6 7.00 12.49 -1.64
CA GLY A 6 6.96 13.27 -2.86
C GLY A 6 5.54 13.73 -3.22
N PRO A 7 5.40 14.80 -4.03
CA PRO A 7 4.13 15.47 -4.32
C PRO A 7 3.09 14.57 -5.04
N LYS A 8 3.55 13.49 -5.68
CA LYS A 8 2.70 12.52 -6.38
C LYS A 8 2.55 11.19 -5.63
N GLY A 9 2.80 11.16 -4.32
CA GLY A 9 2.72 9.91 -3.54
C GLY A 9 3.92 8.98 -3.72
N CYS A 10 5.03 9.51 -4.25
CA CYS A 10 6.30 8.78 -4.27
C CYS A 10 6.88 8.76 -2.85
N VAL A 11 7.09 7.58 -2.28
CA VAL A 11 7.69 7.42 -0.96
C VAL A 11 9.15 6.99 -1.09
N ASN A 12 10.04 7.73 -0.41
CA ASN A 12 11.48 7.48 -0.33
C ASN A 12 12.16 7.27 -1.71
N GLY A 13 11.64 7.91 -2.77
CA GLY A 13 12.18 7.80 -4.14
C GLY A 13 11.98 6.43 -4.81
N LYS A 14 11.25 5.49 -4.19
CA LYS A 14 11.21 4.08 -4.64
C LYS A 14 9.81 3.51 -4.83
N THR A 15 8.85 3.93 -4.01
CA THR A 15 7.54 3.28 -3.94
C THR A 15 6.44 4.25 -4.27
N GLN A 16 5.68 3.96 -5.33
CA GLN A 16 4.48 4.71 -5.67
C GLN A 16 3.29 4.30 -4.78
N TYR A 17 2.74 5.25 -4.04
CA TYR A 17 1.44 5.17 -3.37
C TYR A 17 0.36 5.76 -4.28
N VAL A 18 -0.86 5.25 -4.18
CA VAL A 18 -2.02 5.75 -4.91
C VAL A 18 -2.80 6.70 -4.02
N GLY A 19 -3.10 7.89 -4.53
CA GLY A 19 -3.93 8.87 -3.83
C GLY A 19 -5.41 8.58 -4.03
N ALA A 20 -6.17 8.47 -2.94
CA ALA A 20 -7.63 8.36 -2.95
C ALA A 20 -8.23 8.98 -1.69
N ASN A 21 -9.29 9.76 -1.83
CA ASN A 21 -10.03 10.38 -0.70
C ASN A 21 -9.13 11.16 0.27
N GLY A 22 -8.18 11.93 -0.27
CA GLY A 22 -7.24 12.72 0.53
C GLY A 22 -6.17 11.91 1.27
N ARG A 23 -6.08 10.60 1.03
CA ARG A 23 -5.10 9.69 1.64
C ARG A 23 -4.22 9.04 0.59
N TRP A 24 -3.06 8.58 1.03
CA TRP A 24 -2.13 7.81 0.20
C TRP A 24 -2.07 6.37 0.66
N ASP A 25 -2.34 5.44 -0.25
CA ASP A 25 -2.40 4.01 0.06
C ASP A 25 -1.46 3.18 -0.80
N ARG A 26 -0.85 2.17 -0.18
CA ARG A 26 -0.07 1.13 -0.86
C ARG A 26 -0.42 -0.24 -0.32
N VAL A 27 -0.72 -1.18 -1.21
CA VAL A 27 -0.87 -2.59 -0.84
C VAL A 27 0.44 -3.32 -1.13
N LEU A 28 0.96 -4.02 -0.13
CA LEU A 28 2.16 -4.86 -0.24
C LEU A 28 1.77 -6.32 -0.16
N VAL A 29 2.05 -7.04 -1.24
CA VAL A 29 1.96 -8.51 -1.29
C VAL A 29 3.38 -9.02 -1.50
N PRO A 30 4.05 -9.55 -0.47
CA PRO A 30 5.39 -10.11 -0.55
C PRO A 30 5.40 -11.48 -1.22
N ASP A 31 6.54 -11.85 -1.81
CA ASP A 31 6.70 -13.16 -2.45
C ASP A 31 7.00 -14.27 -1.43
N ALA A 32 7.76 -13.95 -0.37
CA ALA A 32 8.28 -14.94 0.59
C ALA A 32 7.51 -15.01 1.93
N GLU A 33 6.55 -14.12 2.17
CA GLU A 33 5.73 -14.12 3.39
C GLU A 33 4.27 -14.41 3.08
N GLN A 34 3.53 -14.91 4.08
CA GLN A 34 2.09 -15.22 3.98
C GLN A 34 1.22 -14.10 4.58
N THR A 35 1.60 -12.85 4.31
CA THR A 35 0.86 -11.69 4.80
C THR A 35 0.62 -10.70 3.68
N VAL A 36 -0.51 -9.98 3.74
CA VAL A 36 -0.71 -8.77 2.93
C VAL A 36 -0.77 -7.58 3.87
N SER A 37 -0.10 -6.49 3.50
CA SER A 37 -0.12 -5.25 4.26
C SER A 37 -0.77 -4.12 3.46
N VAL A 38 -1.68 -3.39 4.09
CA VAL A 38 -2.24 -2.14 3.56
C VAL A 38 -1.62 -0.99 4.35
N LEU A 39 -0.75 -0.24 3.68
CA LEU A 39 -0.12 0.96 4.21
C LEU A 39 -0.95 2.16 3.81
N SER A 40 -1.20 3.07 4.75
CA SER A 40 -2.00 4.27 4.52
C SER A 40 -1.40 5.47 5.24
N PHE A 41 -1.41 6.63 4.60
CA PHE A 41 -1.06 7.91 5.20
C PHE A 41 -2.15 8.94 4.93
N ASP A 42 -2.60 9.57 6.01
CA ASP A 42 -3.50 10.72 5.97
C ASP A 42 -2.70 12.00 6.30
N PRO A 43 -2.47 12.90 5.34
CA PRO A 43 -1.72 14.13 5.55
C PRO A 43 -2.48 15.16 6.40
N ALA A 44 -3.82 15.12 6.45
CA ALA A 44 -4.61 16.06 7.23
C ALA A 44 -4.50 15.77 8.73
N THR A 45 -4.54 14.49 9.11
CA THR A 45 -4.39 14.05 10.51
C THR A 45 -2.95 13.68 10.88
N ARG A 46 -2.05 13.60 9.89
CA ARG A 46 -0.67 13.10 10.01
C ARG A 46 -0.62 11.70 10.63
N VAL A 47 -1.57 10.84 10.26
CA VAL A 47 -1.63 9.46 10.73
C VAL A 47 -1.13 8.52 9.66
N TYR A 48 -0.15 7.70 10.01
CA TYR A 48 0.28 6.57 9.22
C TYR A 48 -0.22 5.26 9.85
N SER A 49 -0.69 4.32 9.03
CA SER A 49 -1.09 3.00 9.51
C SER A 49 -0.54 1.87 8.64
N ASN A 50 -0.17 0.77 9.29
CA ASN A 50 0.11 -0.51 8.65
C ASN A 50 -0.92 -1.53 9.13
N THR A 51 -1.83 -1.92 8.24
CA THR A 51 -2.85 -2.94 8.51
C THR A 51 -2.43 -4.26 7.87
N ARG A 52 -2.24 -5.32 8.66
CA ARG A 52 -1.73 -6.61 8.18
C ARG A 52 -2.80 -7.69 8.26
N TYR A 53 -2.81 -8.52 7.23
CA TYR A 53 -3.69 -9.68 7.08
C TYR A 53 -2.82 -10.92 6.99
N LEU A 54 -3.07 -11.88 7.88
CA LEU A 54 -2.58 -13.24 7.72
C LEU A 54 -3.46 -13.93 6.69
N MET A 55 -2.81 -14.60 5.73
CA MET A 55 -3.48 -15.13 4.57
C MET A 55 -3.36 -16.66 4.57
N SER A 56 -4.41 -17.34 4.12
CA SER A 56 -4.29 -18.75 3.76
C SER A 56 -3.38 -18.90 2.54
N ALA A 57 -2.85 -20.11 2.31
CA ALA A 57 -2.01 -20.37 1.15
C ALA A 57 -2.72 -20.03 -0.17
N ALA A 58 -3.97 -20.48 -0.34
CA ALA A 58 -4.80 -20.16 -1.51
C ALA A 58 -5.10 -18.65 -1.61
N GLY A 59 -5.35 -17.98 -0.47
CA GLY A 59 -5.55 -16.53 -0.43
C GLY A 59 -4.32 -15.74 -0.88
N MET A 60 -3.12 -16.17 -0.49
CA MET A 60 -1.88 -15.53 -0.98
C MET A 60 -1.62 -15.77 -2.45
N GLU A 61 -1.93 -16.96 -2.97
CA GLU A 61 -1.82 -17.23 -4.40
C GLU A 61 -2.73 -16.29 -5.21
N ALA A 62 -3.98 -16.13 -4.76
CA ALA A 62 -4.92 -15.18 -5.34
C ALA A 62 -4.41 -13.73 -5.23
N ALA A 63 -3.87 -13.33 -4.07
CA ALA A 63 -3.32 -11.99 -3.86
C ALA A 63 -2.09 -11.70 -4.74
N ARG A 64 -1.18 -12.67 -4.91
CA ARG A 64 0.01 -12.53 -5.78
C ARG A 64 -0.39 -12.45 -7.25
N THR A 65 -1.39 -13.24 -7.65
CA THR A 65 -1.99 -13.18 -8.99
C THR A 65 -2.62 -11.80 -9.24
N ALA A 66 -3.42 -11.31 -8.29
CA ALA A 66 -4.08 -10.01 -8.38
C ALA A 66 -3.09 -8.83 -8.34
N ARG A 67 -2.00 -8.93 -7.56
CA ARG A 67 -0.91 -7.94 -7.55
C ARG A 67 -0.33 -7.78 -8.96
N GLY A 68 -0.10 -8.90 -9.64
CA GLY A 68 0.62 -8.93 -10.92
C GLY A 68 2.03 -8.34 -10.79
N VAL A 69 2.54 -7.83 -11.91
CA VAL A 69 3.82 -7.12 -11.96
C VAL A 69 3.60 -5.65 -11.58
N VAL A 70 4.33 -5.19 -10.57
CA VAL A 70 4.35 -3.80 -10.14
C VAL A 70 5.79 -3.31 -10.10
N PRO A 71 6.19 -2.35 -10.94
CA PRO A 71 7.56 -1.84 -10.92
C PRO A 71 7.83 -1.02 -9.66
N ASN A 72 9.04 -1.15 -9.12
CA ASN A 72 9.54 -0.33 -8.01
C ASN A 72 10.06 1.01 -8.54
N VAL A 73 9.12 1.83 -9.02
CA VAL A 73 9.41 3.15 -9.58
C VAL A 73 8.52 4.20 -8.92
N CYS A 74 8.94 5.45 -9.05
CA CYS A 74 8.20 6.62 -8.62
C CYS A 74 7.78 7.48 -9.81
N ASN A 75 6.86 8.41 -9.55
CA ASN A 75 6.38 9.39 -10.52
C ASN A 75 5.74 8.72 -11.74
N MET A 76 4.94 7.68 -11.47
CA MET A 76 4.14 7.01 -12.50
C MET A 76 3.25 8.02 -13.23
N ASP A 77 3.08 7.83 -14.54
CA ASP A 77 2.08 8.54 -15.32
C ASP A 77 0.65 8.12 -14.92
N GLU A 78 -0.34 8.84 -15.43
CA GLU A 78 -1.74 8.59 -15.08
C GLU A 78 -2.22 7.18 -15.44
N ALA A 79 -1.75 6.63 -16.56
CA ALA A 79 -2.11 5.29 -17.01
C ALA A 79 -1.51 4.21 -16.08
N ALA A 80 -0.26 4.38 -15.67
CA ALA A 80 0.41 3.51 -14.71
C ALA A 80 -0.20 3.63 -13.31
N LEU A 81 -0.59 4.84 -12.87
CA LEU A 81 -1.31 5.06 -11.61
C LEU A 81 -2.68 4.37 -11.62
N SER A 82 -3.43 4.49 -12.70
CA SER A 82 -4.74 3.83 -12.87
C SER A 82 -4.59 2.31 -12.82
N ARG A 83 -3.58 1.75 -13.51
CA ARG A 83 -3.26 0.32 -13.45
C ARG A 83 -2.90 -0.15 -12.05
N LEU A 84 -2.04 0.60 -11.36
CA LEU A 84 -1.67 0.30 -9.97
C LEU A 84 -2.89 0.35 -9.06
N ALA A 85 -3.77 1.35 -9.21
CA ALA A 85 -5.00 1.45 -8.44
C ALA A 85 -5.90 0.22 -8.66
N GLY A 86 -6.05 -0.22 -9.91
CA GLY A 86 -6.80 -1.44 -10.27
C GLY A 86 -6.19 -2.70 -9.65
N GLN A 87 -4.87 -2.88 -9.72
CA GLN A 87 -4.18 -4.02 -9.10
C GLN A 87 -4.38 -4.03 -7.58
N GLN A 88 -4.25 -2.87 -6.91
CA GLN A 88 -4.49 -2.78 -5.47
C GLN A 88 -5.94 -3.07 -5.09
N ALA A 89 -6.91 -2.63 -5.89
CA ALA A 89 -8.32 -2.94 -5.68
C ALA A 89 -8.58 -4.45 -5.82
N ALA A 90 -8.00 -5.10 -6.83
CA ALA A 90 -8.09 -6.55 -7.02
C ALA A 90 -7.51 -7.33 -5.82
N VAL A 91 -6.36 -6.90 -5.28
CA VAL A 91 -5.80 -7.51 -4.05
C VAL A 91 -6.74 -7.31 -2.85
N ARG A 92 -7.31 -6.11 -2.68
CA ARG A 92 -8.25 -5.84 -1.57
C ARG A 92 -9.49 -6.73 -1.61
N ALA A 93 -9.95 -7.10 -2.79
CA ALA A 93 -11.13 -7.96 -2.97
C ALA A 93 -10.91 -9.40 -2.47
N VAL A 94 -9.67 -9.87 -2.33
CA VAL A 94 -9.35 -11.21 -1.83
C VAL A 94 -8.84 -11.21 -0.38
N LEU A 95 -8.85 -10.06 0.30
CA LEU A 95 -8.45 -9.99 1.69
C LEU A 95 -9.50 -10.64 2.61
N PRO A 96 -9.06 -11.25 3.73
CA PRO A 96 -9.94 -11.59 4.82
C PRO A 96 -10.76 -10.37 5.27
N PRO A 97 -12.00 -10.57 5.74
CA PRO A 97 -12.90 -9.48 6.11
C PRO A 97 -12.38 -8.65 7.29
N LEU A 98 -11.51 -9.24 8.13
CA LEU A 98 -10.91 -8.58 9.28
C LEU A 98 -9.38 -8.66 9.21
N PRO A 99 -8.66 -7.59 9.57
CA PRO A 99 -7.22 -7.63 9.72
C PRO A 99 -6.81 -8.35 11.00
N ASN A 100 -5.60 -8.90 11.03
CA ASN A 100 -5.00 -9.51 12.21
C ASN A 100 -4.27 -8.49 13.08
N GLU A 101 -3.69 -7.46 12.45
CA GLU A 101 -2.94 -6.41 13.14
C GLU A 101 -3.19 -5.05 12.46
N LYS A 102 -3.28 -4.00 13.27
CA LYS A 102 -3.27 -2.62 12.77
C LYS A 102 -2.37 -1.77 13.66
N LEU A 103 -1.21 -1.40 13.12
CA LEU A 103 -0.30 -0.45 13.76
C LEU A 103 -0.65 0.95 13.30
N VAL A 104 -0.79 1.90 14.23
CA VAL A 104 -1.16 3.29 13.97
C VAL A 104 -0.12 4.21 14.59
N TYR A 105 0.35 5.17 13.80
CA TYR A 105 1.43 6.07 14.17
C TYR A 105 1.02 7.52 13.93
N SER A 106 1.31 8.38 14.89
CA SER A 106 1.24 9.83 14.71
C SER A 106 2.57 10.33 14.14
N CYS A 107 2.52 11.01 13.00
CA CYS A 107 3.67 11.55 12.31
C CYS A 107 3.88 13.04 12.63
N LYS A 108 5.14 13.43 12.66
CA LYS A 108 5.57 14.84 12.72
C LYS A 108 6.53 15.13 11.59
N SER A 109 6.60 16.38 11.15
CA SER A 109 7.61 16.81 10.18
C SER A 109 8.99 16.44 10.69
N ALA A 110 9.84 15.93 9.80
CA ALA A 110 11.26 15.77 10.10
C ALA A 110 11.86 17.15 10.43
N ARG A 111 12.75 17.19 11.41
CA ARG A 111 13.55 18.38 11.72
C ARG A 111 14.74 18.43 10.79
#